data_AF-A0A246WVL7-F1
#
_entry.id   AF-A0A246WVL7-F1
#
_cell.length_a   1.000
_cell.length_b   1.000
_cell.length_c   1.000
_cell.angle_alpha   90.00
_cell.angle_beta   90.00
_cell.angle_gamma   90.00
#
_symmetry.space_group_name_H-M   'P 1'
#
loop_
_entity.id
_entity.type
_entity.pdbx_description
1 polymer ?
#
loop_
_entity_poly.entity_id
_entity_poly.type
_entity_poly.pdbx_seq_one_letter_code
_entity_poly.pdbx_strand_id
1 'polypeptide(L)'
;MKATLRLTLLLALCGASAGAFALDCDKAVTQAEMNGCVAQDLNQADAELNQTYIAYRAKLRTAQQNQIRDVQLAWMKYRDLSCRFESAGVAGGSASGMALQTCLADKTRQRTRELKALAGCPEGDLSCPR
;
A
#
# COMPACT_ATOMS: atom_id res chain seq x y z
N MET A 1 50.34 -19.03 27.87
CA MET A 1 50.12 -17.81 27.05
C MET A 1 49.26 -18.23 25.86
N LYS A 2 48.03 -17.78 25.59
CA LYS A 2 47.37 -16.49 25.83
C LYS A 2 45.86 -16.76 26.01
N ALA A 3 45.25 -16.15 27.02
CA ALA A 3 43.81 -16.19 27.24
C ALA A 3 43.13 -15.16 26.33
N THR A 4 42.13 -15.56 25.56
CA THR A 4 41.27 -14.65 24.80
C THR A 4 40.01 -14.35 25.62
N LEU A 5 40.01 -13.16 26.22
CA LEU A 5 38.90 -12.57 26.96
C LEU A 5 37.81 -12.10 25.97
N ARG A 6 36.61 -12.70 26.02
CA ARG A 6 35.45 -12.21 25.27
C ARG A 6 34.66 -11.23 26.16
N LEU A 7 34.76 -9.95 25.86
CA LEU A 7 33.98 -8.88 26.48
C LEU A 7 32.62 -8.77 25.77
N THR A 8 31.57 -9.38 26.34
CA THR A 8 30.18 -9.17 25.90
C THR A 8 29.58 -7.97 26.64
N LEU A 9 29.53 -6.83 25.95
CA LEU A 9 28.82 -5.62 26.40
C LEU A 9 27.34 -5.72 25.99
N LEU A 10 26.45 -6.06 26.94
CA LEU A 10 25.01 -5.96 26.76
C LEU A 10 24.57 -4.50 26.93
N LEU A 11 24.38 -3.80 25.82
CA LEU A 11 23.78 -2.46 25.79
C LEU A 11 22.25 -2.60 25.82
N ALA A 12 21.65 -2.48 27.01
CA ALA A 12 20.21 -2.43 27.18
C ALA A 12 19.67 -1.07 26.70
N LEU A 13 19.20 -1.03 25.45
CA LEU A 13 18.56 0.15 24.87
C LEU A 13 17.09 0.19 25.36
N CYS A 14 16.80 1.05 26.33
CA CYS A 14 15.43 1.41 26.69
C CYS A 14 14.76 2.07 25.47
N GLY A 15 13.82 1.36 24.85
CA GLY A 15 12.97 1.90 23.80
C GLY A 15 12.01 2.92 24.40
N ALA A 16 12.21 4.20 24.09
CA ALA A 16 11.17 5.21 24.23
C ALA A 16 10.12 4.94 23.14
N SER A 17 9.01 4.31 23.53
CA SER A 17 7.83 4.16 22.68
C SER A 17 7.22 5.55 22.48
N ALA A 18 7.61 6.26 21.42
CA ALA A 18 6.87 7.42 20.97
C ALA A 18 5.48 6.94 20.54
N GLY A 19 4.45 7.27 21.33
CA GLY A 19 3.06 6.98 20.97
C GLY A 19 2.74 7.67 19.64
N ALA A 20 2.39 6.89 18.63
CA ALA A 20 1.88 7.41 17.38
C ALA A 20 0.49 8.02 17.65
N PHE A 21 0.41 9.34 17.81
CA PHE A 21 -0.87 10.04 17.80
C PHE A 21 -1.46 9.91 16.39
N ALA A 22 -2.66 9.33 16.28
CA ALA A 22 -3.41 9.31 15.03
C ALA A 22 -3.81 10.75 14.65
N LEU A 23 -3.57 11.14 13.39
CA LEU A 23 -3.95 12.45 12.88
C LEU A 23 -5.49 12.53 12.77
N ASP A 24 -6.08 13.61 13.29
CA ASP A 24 -7.50 13.92 13.11
C ASP A 24 -7.70 14.61 11.75
N CYS A 25 -7.99 13.81 10.73
CA CYS A 25 -8.08 14.28 9.36
C CYS A 25 -9.29 15.17 9.06
N ASP A 26 -10.29 15.16 9.94
CA ASP A 26 -11.43 16.08 9.84
C ASP A 26 -11.05 17.51 10.28
N LYS A 27 -9.91 17.67 10.96
CA LYS A 27 -9.41 18.96 11.48
C LYS A 27 -8.06 19.36 10.91
N ALA A 28 -7.56 18.69 9.87
CA ALA A 28 -6.29 19.04 9.24
C ALA A 28 -6.37 20.44 8.60
N VAL A 29 -5.52 21.39 9.03
CA VAL A 29 -5.50 22.77 8.49
C VAL A 29 -4.16 23.09 7.83
N THR A 30 -3.06 22.54 8.33
CA THR A 30 -1.74 22.76 7.75
C THR A 30 -1.49 21.81 6.59
N GLN A 31 -0.64 22.22 5.63
CA GLN A 31 -0.21 21.34 4.53
C GLN A 31 0.46 20.06 5.05
N ALA A 32 1.13 20.11 6.20
CA ALA A 32 1.75 18.95 6.82
C ALA A 32 0.69 17.94 7.32
N GLU A 33 -0.36 18.42 8.01
CA GLU A 33 -1.47 17.58 8.46
C GLU A 33 -2.23 16.98 7.27
N MET A 34 -2.53 17.80 6.25
CA MET A 34 -3.21 17.30 5.05
C MET A 34 -2.38 16.24 4.31
N ASN A 35 -1.06 16.44 4.19
CA ASN A 35 -0.15 15.44 3.63
C ASN A 35 -0.11 14.16 4.48
N GLY A 36 -0.18 14.28 5.80
CA GLY A 36 -0.31 13.14 6.71
C GLY A 36 -1.61 12.37 6.50
N CYS A 37 -2.72 13.08 6.28
CA CYS A 37 -4.03 12.48 6.07
C CYS A 37 -4.16 11.71 4.78
N VAL A 38 -3.65 12.23 3.66
CA VAL A 38 -3.63 11.48 2.39
C VAL A 38 -2.67 10.28 2.45
N ALA A 39 -1.61 10.34 3.25
CA ALA A 39 -0.76 9.18 3.49
C ALA A 39 -1.51 8.10 4.31
N GLN A 40 -2.29 8.50 5.31
CA GLN A 40 -3.16 7.58 6.05
C GLN A 40 -4.26 6.97 5.17
N ASP A 41 -4.87 7.76 4.29
CA ASP A 41 -5.86 7.28 3.32
C ASP A 41 -5.26 6.23 2.37
N LEU A 42 -4.07 6.49 1.82
CA LEU A 42 -3.37 5.51 0.99
C LEU A 42 -3.07 4.22 1.78
N ASN A 43 -2.58 4.32 3.01
CA ASN A 43 -2.30 3.15 3.84
C ASN A 43 -3.56 2.30 4.06
N GLN A 44 -4.71 2.94 4.31
CA GLN A 44 -5.99 2.24 4.46
C GLN A 44 -6.42 1.56 3.16
N ALA A 45 -6.29 2.26 2.01
CA ALA A 45 -6.61 1.69 0.71
C ALA A 45 -5.70 0.48 0.38
N ASP A 46 -4.40 0.59 0.66
CA ASP A 46 -3.43 -0.49 0.40
C ASP A 46 -3.68 -1.71 1.31
N ALA A 47 -4.08 -1.48 2.57
CA ALA A 47 -4.49 -2.56 3.47
C ALA A 47 -5.71 -3.32 2.93
N GLU A 48 -6.74 -2.61 2.46
CA GLU A 48 -7.93 -3.23 1.87
C GLU A 48 -7.61 -3.98 0.58
N LEU A 49 -6.77 -3.40 -0.28
CA LEU A 49 -6.30 -4.05 -1.51
C LEU A 49 -5.57 -5.35 -1.20
N ASN A 50 -4.65 -5.34 -0.24
CA ASN A 50 -3.85 -6.52 0.11
C ASN A 50 -4.74 -7.63 0.68
N GLN A 51 -5.67 -7.30 1.59
CA GLN A 51 -6.65 -8.24 2.12
C GLN A 51 -7.49 -8.86 1.00
N THR A 52 -8.00 -8.04 0.08
CA THR A 52 -8.80 -8.48 -1.07
C THR A 52 -8.00 -9.38 -2.01
N TYR A 53 -6.75 -9.01 -2.31
CA TYR A 53 -5.84 -9.78 -3.16
C TYR A 53 -5.53 -11.16 -2.56
N ILE A 54 -5.19 -11.22 -1.27
CA ILE A 54 -4.91 -12.48 -0.58
C ILE A 54 -6.15 -13.39 -0.61
N ALA A 55 -7.32 -12.85 -0.26
CA ALA A 55 -8.57 -13.59 -0.23
C ALA A 55 -8.98 -14.12 -1.63
N TYR A 56 -8.84 -13.31 -2.68
CA TYR A 56 -9.13 -13.72 -4.04
C TYR A 56 -8.13 -14.77 -4.53
N ARG A 57 -6.83 -14.52 -4.35
CA ARG A 57 -5.76 -15.43 -4.78
C ARG A 57 -5.89 -16.81 -4.14
N ALA A 58 -6.34 -16.89 -2.88
CA ALA A 58 -6.57 -18.16 -2.20
C ALA A 58 -7.65 -19.05 -2.86
N LYS A 59 -8.56 -18.46 -3.65
CA LYS A 59 -9.61 -19.19 -4.37
C LYS A 59 -9.17 -19.72 -5.74
N LEU A 60 -8.00 -19.30 -6.22
CA LEU A 60 -7.50 -19.62 -7.55
C LEU A 60 -6.65 -20.89 -7.55
N ARG A 61 -6.64 -21.61 -8.68
CA ARG A 61 -5.66 -22.70 -8.91
C ARG A 61 -4.24 -22.15 -9.01
N THR A 62 -3.24 -22.99 -8.71
CA THR A 62 -1.82 -22.60 -8.63
C THR A 62 -1.31 -21.83 -9.85
N ALA A 63 -1.66 -22.25 -11.07
CA ALA A 63 -1.27 -21.54 -12.28
C ALA A 63 -1.81 -20.09 -12.30
N GLN A 64 -3.08 -19.91 -11.93
CA GLN A 64 -3.71 -18.59 -11.86
C GLN A 64 -3.22 -17.75 -10.68
N GLN A 65 -2.82 -18.38 -9.57
CA GLN A 65 -2.17 -17.68 -8.46
C GLN A 65 -0.84 -17.03 -8.88
N ASN A 66 -0.10 -17.65 -9.79
CA ASN A 66 1.11 -17.07 -10.36
C ASN A 66 0.77 -15.96 -11.37
N GLN A 67 -0.22 -16.19 -12.24
CA GLN A 67 -0.67 -15.18 -13.20
C GLN A 67 -1.16 -13.91 -12.50
N ILE A 68 -2.02 -14.02 -11.48
CA ILE A 68 -2.53 -12.83 -10.78
C ILE A 68 -1.44 -12.11 -10.00
N ARG A 69 -0.42 -12.83 -9.49
CA ARG A 69 0.76 -12.21 -8.87
C ARG A 69 1.49 -11.34 -9.88
N ASP A 70 1.75 -11.88 -11.08
CA ASP A 70 2.48 -11.16 -12.11
C ASP A 70 1.68 -9.94 -12.63
N VAL A 71 0.36 -10.10 -12.77
CA VAL A 71 -0.56 -8.97 -13.06
C VAL A 71 -0.50 -7.92 -11.96
N GLN A 72 -0.50 -8.32 -10.69
CA GLN A 72 -0.49 -7.37 -9.57
C GLN A 72 0.83 -6.59 -9.51
N LEU A 73 1.97 -7.24 -9.75
CA LEU A 73 3.28 -6.59 -9.84
C LEU A 73 3.34 -5.58 -11.01
N ALA A 74 2.81 -5.97 -12.17
CA ALA A 74 2.73 -5.08 -13.34
C ALA A 74 1.80 -3.89 -13.06
N TRP A 75 0.66 -4.13 -12.40
CA TRP A 75 -0.28 -3.09 -11.99
C TRP A 75 0.36 -2.09 -11.01
N MET A 76 1.14 -2.54 -10.02
CA MET A 76 1.86 -1.64 -9.10
C MET A 76 2.80 -0.71 -9.87
N LYS A 77 3.57 -1.26 -10.82
CA LYS A 77 4.45 -0.47 -11.68
C LYS A 77 3.66 0.56 -12.51
N TYR A 78 2.54 0.13 -13.10
CA TYR A 78 1.64 1.02 -13.83
C TYR A 78 1.10 2.14 -12.93
N ARG A 79 0.56 1.80 -11.75
CA ARG A 79 0.03 2.75 -10.77
C ARG A 79 1.04 3.83 -10.45
N ASP A 80 2.25 3.42 -10.09
CA ASP A 80 3.29 4.34 -9.65
C ASP A 80 3.77 5.24 -10.81
N LEU A 81 3.85 4.71 -12.05
CA LEU A 81 4.18 5.52 -13.23
C LEU A 81 3.06 6.50 -13.59
N SER A 82 1.82 6.01 -13.61
CA SER A 82 0.63 6.81 -13.89
C SER A 82 0.49 7.96 -12.90
N CYS A 83 0.63 7.68 -11.61
CA CYS A 83 0.48 8.71 -10.59
C CYS A 83 1.62 9.73 -10.58
N ARG A 84 2.86 9.31 -10.86
CA ARG A 84 3.96 10.27 -11.08
C ARG A 84 3.68 11.22 -12.24
N PHE A 85 3.11 10.70 -13.33
CA PHE A 85 2.73 11.52 -14.49
C PHE A 85 1.54 12.45 -14.17
N GLU A 86 0.48 11.92 -13.57
CA GLU A 86 -0.73 12.68 -13.23
C GLU A 86 -0.44 13.80 -12.21
N SER A 87 0.47 13.58 -11.27
CA SER A 87 0.87 14.60 -10.29
C SER A 87 1.93 15.59 -10.80
N ALA A 88 2.42 15.44 -12.05
CA ALA A 88 3.55 16.22 -12.54
C ALA A 88 3.28 17.74 -12.62
N GLY A 89 2.01 18.14 -12.80
CA GLY A 89 1.62 19.55 -12.88
C GLY A 89 1.85 20.36 -11.60
N VAL A 90 2.03 19.69 -10.45
CA VAL A 90 2.29 20.32 -9.15
C VAL A 90 3.68 19.97 -8.60
N ALA A 91 4.55 19.40 -9.43
CA ALA A 91 5.87 18.96 -9.01
C ALA A 91 6.70 20.11 -8.41
N GLY A 92 7.35 19.85 -7.27
CA GLY A 92 8.15 20.84 -6.54
C GLY A 92 7.34 21.83 -5.69
N GLY A 93 6.01 21.84 -5.80
CA GLY A 93 5.12 22.60 -4.94
C GLY A 93 4.77 21.89 -3.63
N SER A 94 4.23 22.63 -2.65
CA SER A 94 3.80 22.08 -1.35
C SER A 94 2.67 21.04 -1.47
N ALA A 95 1.88 21.10 -2.55
CA ALA A 95 0.81 20.15 -2.87
C ALA A 95 1.29 18.89 -3.62
N SER A 96 2.58 18.80 -4.00
CA SER A 96 3.10 17.69 -4.80
C SER A 96 2.91 16.33 -4.12
N GLY A 97 3.22 16.26 -2.81
CA GLY A 97 3.04 15.04 -2.03
C GLY A 97 1.57 14.64 -1.94
N MET A 98 0.69 15.63 -1.73
CA MET A 98 -0.74 15.40 -1.65
C MET A 98 -1.31 14.81 -2.94
N ALA A 99 -1.05 15.45 -4.07
CA ALA A 99 -1.55 15.01 -5.37
C ALA A 99 -1.09 13.59 -5.72
N LEU A 100 0.18 13.26 -5.44
CA LEU A 100 0.72 11.93 -5.68
C LEU A 100 -0.01 10.88 -4.81
N GLN A 101 -0.11 11.12 -3.49
CA GLN A 101 -0.73 10.18 -2.55
C GLN A 101 -2.21 9.96 -2.84
N THR A 102 -2.96 11.02 -3.17
CA THR A 102 -4.37 10.92 -3.57
C THR A 102 -4.53 10.04 -4.81
N CYS A 103 -3.71 10.25 -5.85
CA CYS A 103 -3.75 9.39 -7.04
C CYS A 103 -3.48 7.92 -6.71
N LEU A 104 -2.47 7.65 -5.89
CA LEU A 104 -2.13 6.28 -5.47
C LEU A 104 -3.32 5.63 -4.76
N ALA A 105 -3.98 6.36 -3.84
CA ALA A 105 -5.11 5.85 -3.08
C ALA A 105 -6.31 5.55 -3.98
N ASP A 106 -6.62 6.43 -4.93
CA ASP A 106 -7.74 6.25 -5.87
C ASP A 106 -7.54 5.05 -6.79
N LYS A 107 -6.35 4.89 -7.36
CA LYS A 107 -6.04 3.73 -8.20
C LYS A 107 -5.99 2.43 -7.38
N THR A 108 -5.50 2.48 -6.14
CA THR A 108 -5.55 1.34 -5.22
C THR A 108 -7.02 0.93 -4.96
N ARG A 109 -7.92 1.87 -4.66
CA ARG A 109 -9.35 1.60 -4.51
C ARG A 109 -9.99 1.03 -5.78
N GLN A 110 -9.63 1.56 -6.95
CA GLN A 110 -10.08 1.02 -8.23
C GLN A 110 -9.68 -0.44 -8.39
N ARG A 111 -8.43 -0.76 -8.12
CA ARG A 111 -7.93 -2.14 -8.21
C ARG A 111 -8.63 -3.08 -7.22
N THR A 112 -8.91 -2.61 -6.01
CA THR A 112 -9.70 -3.36 -5.03
C THR A 112 -11.08 -3.72 -5.60
N ARG A 113 -11.76 -2.78 -6.27
CA ARG A 113 -13.06 -3.04 -6.93
C ARG A 113 -12.94 -4.06 -8.04
N GLU A 114 -11.90 -3.97 -8.87
CA GLU A 114 -11.64 -4.96 -9.93
C GLU A 114 -11.45 -6.38 -9.35
N LEU A 115 -10.66 -6.52 -8.29
CA LEU A 115 -10.42 -7.81 -7.65
C LEU A 115 -11.70 -8.36 -6.99
N LYS A 116 -12.52 -7.50 -6.36
CA LYS A 116 -13.82 -7.89 -5.80
C LYS A 116 -14.78 -8.37 -6.89
N ALA A 117 -14.81 -7.71 -8.04
CA ALA A 117 -15.63 -8.12 -9.17
C ALA A 117 -15.22 -9.52 -9.68
N LEU A 118 -13.91 -9.74 -9.87
CA LEU A 118 -13.38 -11.05 -10.26
C LEU A 118 -13.66 -12.14 -9.22
N ALA A 119 -13.61 -11.80 -7.93
CA ALA A 119 -13.89 -12.73 -6.84
C ALA A 119 -15.38 -13.08 -6.66
N GLY A 120 -16.28 -12.27 -7.22
CA GLY A 120 -17.74 -12.37 -7.08
C GLY A 120 -18.47 -12.98 -8.29
N CYS A 121 -17.76 -13.60 -9.22
CA CYS A 121 -18.36 -14.04 -10.49
C CYS A 121 -19.36 -15.21 -10.36
N PRO A 122 -20.56 -15.12 -10.99
CA PRO A 122 -21.55 -16.19 -11.02
C PRO A 122 -21.04 -17.46 -11.70
N GLU A 123 -21.42 -18.63 -11.18
CA GLU A 123 -21.08 -19.93 -11.79
C GLU A 123 -21.41 -19.95 -13.29
N GLY A 124 -20.51 -20.51 -14.11
CA GLY A 124 -20.67 -20.57 -15.56
C GLY A 124 -20.21 -19.33 -16.34
N ASP A 125 -19.86 -18.22 -15.68
CA ASP A 125 -19.24 -17.07 -16.36
C ASP A 125 -17.82 -17.43 -16.84
N LEU A 126 -17.65 -17.50 -18.16
CA LEU A 126 -16.39 -17.83 -18.85
C LEU A 126 -15.42 -16.66 -18.91
N SER A 127 -15.87 -15.44 -18.60
CA SER A 127 -15.00 -14.25 -18.53
C SER A 127 -14.19 -14.20 -17.23
N CYS A 128 -14.52 -15.04 -16.25
CA CYS A 128 -13.94 -15.00 -14.91
C CYS A 128 -12.84 -16.05 -14.69
N PRO A 129 -11.64 -15.64 -14.23
CA PRO A 129 -10.61 -16.57 -13.81
C PRO A 129 -11.02 -17.29 -12.52
N ARG A 130 -11.05 -18.63 -12.55
CA ARG A 130 -11.26 -19.51 -11.38
C ARG A 130 -10.12 -20.51 -11.25
#